data_AF-A0A855Y2G2-F1
#
_entry.id   AF-A0A855Y2G2-F1
#
_cell.length_a   1.000
_cell.length_b   1.000
_cell.length_c   1.000
_cell.angle_alpha   90.00
_cell.angle_beta   90.00
_cell.angle_gamma   90.00
#
_symmetry.space_group_name_H-M   'P 1'
#
loop_
_entity.id
_entity.type
_entity.pdbx_description
1 polymer ?
#
loop_
_entity_poly.entity_id
_entity_poly.type
_entity_poly.pdbx_seq_one_letter_code
_entity_poly.pdbx_strand_id
1 'polypeptide(L)'
;MQEELFFRENIKLSEGRYSLSELGEYIKSAMGEQLIKEVGSGGLSRFRFEFPEHLFDPFQDPTMFQGRYFKEEILTIEHNARELIMDTEDASKKRVTDNCTLDDVMLFQRFFSLINPIVSEIILNQKDKGKIVRSLIPHLQNESLINILTVFIGNRVKAEELLKLFTYKKDIKLDLQYTPFLQASSGLYFSNSLVSKSNLLRNCIANSYLSKNQIVNQDDRETLVHECARVFSEQHPEYRVFHNQKFLYHGQNGEIDVLVINGDDAVLIECKAPLNPTSNFEMRASADHINKAAKQLDHCKAAFMDKGFRRNYLKSLNISGDIKKIHTCIVFGNRLFNGFSINGHPIRYVRELDMILNNGHINSAAGSWRVWKNEEFEHEELISYLSPDHPLKVSNFNSMEKTEQFMFINGKRICLETYVFNVVKAMDQYDMLFAIQNKNDNIREQLKRRLEH
;
A
#
# COMPACT_ATOMS: atom_id res chain seq x y z
N MET A 1 4.85 -5.42 -10.73
CA MET A 1 4.42 -6.66 -11.42
C MET A 1 2.91 -6.91 -11.38
N GLN A 2 2.26 -7.35 -10.29
CA GLN A 2 0.77 -7.39 -10.29
C GLN A 2 0.19 -5.99 -10.53
N GLU A 3 0.78 -4.97 -9.92
CA GLU A 3 0.36 -3.58 -10.11
C GLU A 3 0.50 -3.08 -11.57
N GLU A 4 1.48 -3.58 -12.33
CA GLU A 4 1.63 -3.25 -13.77
C GLU A 4 0.53 -3.89 -14.63
N LEU A 5 -0.04 -5.02 -14.17
CA LEU A 5 -1.17 -5.68 -14.83
C LEU A 5 -2.53 -5.06 -14.50
N PHE A 6 -2.66 -4.33 -13.40
CA PHE A 6 -3.97 -3.81 -12.97
C PHE A 6 -4.08 -2.27 -13.04
N PHE A 7 -2.96 -1.54 -13.16
CA PHE A 7 -2.95 -0.08 -12.98
C PHE A 7 -2.34 0.68 -14.14
N ARG A 8 -2.86 0.43 -15.36
CA ARG A 8 -2.52 1.20 -16.57
C ARG A 8 -2.74 2.71 -16.41
N GLU A 9 -3.71 3.13 -15.59
CA GLU A 9 -4.01 4.55 -15.35
C GLU A 9 -2.89 5.28 -14.60
N ASN A 10 -2.27 4.63 -13.62
CA ASN A 10 -1.14 5.17 -12.85
C ASN A 10 0.07 5.46 -13.76
N ILE A 11 0.34 4.55 -14.70
CA ILE A 11 1.42 4.72 -15.67
C ILE A 11 1.13 5.93 -16.56
N LYS A 12 -0.11 6.08 -17.05
CA LYS A 12 -0.53 7.22 -17.88
C LYS A 12 -0.39 8.57 -17.17
N LEU A 13 -0.77 8.65 -15.89
CA LEU A 13 -0.67 9.90 -15.11
C LEU A 13 0.79 10.36 -14.91
N SER A 14 1.74 9.42 -15.03
CA SER A 14 3.17 9.69 -14.97
C SER A 14 3.84 9.94 -16.34
N GLU A 15 3.13 9.76 -17.46
CA GLU A 15 3.69 9.97 -18.79
C GLU A 15 4.02 11.46 -19.03
N GLY A 16 5.21 11.74 -19.56
CA GLY A 16 5.70 13.10 -19.79
C GLY A 16 6.23 13.84 -18.55
N ARG A 17 6.31 13.17 -17.39
CA ARG A 17 6.91 13.73 -16.16
C ARG A 17 8.39 13.38 -16.08
N TYR A 18 9.17 14.25 -15.41
CA TYR A 18 10.56 13.96 -15.06
C TYR A 18 10.64 12.78 -14.09
N SER A 19 11.70 11.97 -14.22
CA SER A 19 12.05 10.90 -13.28
C SER A 19 13.14 11.35 -12.30
N LEU A 20 12.97 11.03 -11.02
CA LEU A 20 14.04 11.24 -10.01
C LEU A 20 15.27 10.39 -10.33
N SER A 21 15.04 9.19 -10.87
CA SER A 21 16.12 8.27 -11.25
C SER A 21 16.96 8.85 -12.40
N GLU A 22 16.29 9.38 -13.45
CA GLU A 22 16.97 10.05 -14.58
C GLU A 22 17.73 11.30 -14.14
N LEU A 23 17.14 12.09 -13.22
CA LEU A 23 17.81 13.26 -12.66
C LEU A 23 19.06 12.85 -11.85
N GLY A 24 18.96 11.78 -11.06
CA GLY A 24 20.10 11.24 -10.32
C GLY A 24 21.23 10.76 -11.24
N GLU A 25 20.89 10.06 -12.32
CA GLU A 25 21.84 9.63 -13.35
C GLU A 25 22.53 10.81 -14.05
N TYR A 26 21.78 11.87 -14.34
CA TYR A 26 22.32 13.10 -14.90
C TYR A 26 23.32 13.77 -13.96
N ILE A 27 22.94 13.98 -12.68
CA ILE A 27 23.81 14.59 -11.66
C ILE A 27 25.10 13.77 -11.49
N LYS A 28 24.96 12.44 -11.40
CA LYS A 28 26.10 11.52 -11.32
C LYS A 28 27.02 11.68 -12.52
N SER A 29 26.47 11.70 -13.73
CA SER A 29 27.27 11.83 -14.97
C SER A 29 27.97 13.17 -15.08
N ALA A 30 27.34 14.25 -14.60
CA ALA A 30 27.89 15.59 -14.64
C ALA A 30 28.99 15.82 -13.60
N MET A 31 28.87 15.24 -12.40
CA MET A 31 29.73 15.58 -11.26
C MET A 31 30.64 14.46 -10.78
N GLY A 32 30.24 13.19 -10.95
CA GLY A 32 31.03 12.01 -10.61
C GLY A 32 31.65 12.07 -9.21
N GLU A 33 32.96 11.85 -9.13
CA GLU A 33 33.71 11.81 -7.87
C GLU A 33 33.75 13.15 -7.12
N GLN A 34 33.38 14.28 -7.75
CA GLN A 34 33.31 15.58 -7.06
C GLN A 34 32.24 15.61 -5.96
N LEU A 35 31.30 14.67 -6.00
CA LEU A 35 30.25 14.51 -5.01
C LEU A 35 30.70 13.77 -3.75
N ILE A 36 31.92 13.22 -3.73
CA ILE A 36 32.48 12.55 -2.56
C ILE A 36 33.81 13.16 -2.14
N LYS A 37 34.03 13.22 -0.83
CA LYS A 37 35.28 13.63 -0.22
C LYS A 37 35.74 12.58 0.77
N GLU A 38 37.01 12.22 0.70
CA GLU A 38 37.61 11.41 1.77
C GLU A 38 37.81 12.26 3.02
N VAL A 39 37.32 11.75 4.15
CA VAL A 39 37.42 12.39 5.47
C VAL A 39 37.90 11.39 6.52
N GLY A 40 38.45 11.91 7.62
CA GLY A 40 39.03 11.09 8.68
C GLY A 40 40.49 10.73 8.41
N SER A 41 41.08 9.91 9.28
CA SER A 41 42.47 9.48 9.18
C SER A 41 42.62 8.00 9.55
N GLY A 42 43.62 7.34 8.96
CA GLY A 42 43.95 5.93 9.21
C GLY A 42 42.75 4.99 9.02
N GLY A 43 42.54 4.09 9.99
CA GLY A 43 41.45 3.10 9.97
C GLY A 43 40.03 3.68 10.10
N LEU A 44 39.89 4.98 10.36
CA LEU A 44 38.60 5.68 10.44
C LEU A 44 38.28 6.51 9.19
N SER A 45 39.16 6.48 8.19
CA SER A 45 38.91 7.11 6.89
C SER A 45 37.63 6.58 6.24
N ARG A 46 36.85 7.48 5.64
CA ARG A 46 35.58 7.19 4.97
C ARG A 46 35.31 8.21 3.88
N PHE A 47 34.41 7.87 2.97
CA PHE A 47 33.83 8.81 2.02
C PHE A 47 32.66 9.55 2.67
N ARG A 48 32.64 10.86 2.52
CA ARG A 48 31.53 11.73 2.87
C ARG A 48 30.99 12.34 1.59
N PHE A 49 29.68 12.30 1.41
CA PHE A 49 29.05 12.99 0.30
C PHE A 49 29.06 14.50 0.55
N GLU A 50 29.48 15.27 -0.44
CA GLU A 50 29.40 16.72 -0.45
C GLU A 50 28.18 17.10 -1.29
N PHE A 51 27.36 18.02 -0.78
CA PHE A 51 26.16 18.49 -1.46
C PHE A 51 26.43 19.89 -2.02
N PRO A 52 26.72 20.04 -3.32
CA PRO A 52 26.79 21.35 -3.93
C PRO A 52 25.41 22.01 -3.87
N GLU A 53 25.28 23.10 -3.12
CA GLU A 53 23.97 23.75 -2.87
C GLU A 53 23.23 24.11 -4.16
N HIS A 54 23.96 24.53 -5.19
CA HIS A 54 23.41 24.88 -6.51
C HIS A 54 22.69 23.72 -7.24
N LEU A 55 22.95 22.46 -6.86
CA LEU A 55 22.18 21.32 -7.39
C LEU A 55 20.73 21.35 -6.94
N PHE A 56 20.42 22.08 -5.88
CA PHE A 56 19.09 22.11 -5.28
C PHE A 56 18.26 23.32 -5.71
N ASP A 57 18.86 24.31 -6.39
CA ASP A 57 18.16 25.50 -6.89
C ASP A 57 16.90 25.15 -7.72
N PRO A 58 16.91 24.12 -8.61
CA PRO A 58 15.71 23.76 -9.37
C PRO A 58 14.52 23.31 -8.51
N PHE A 59 14.74 22.83 -7.28
CA PHE A 59 13.68 22.43 -6.35
C PHE A 59 13.00 23.62 -5.66
N GLN A 60 13.61 24.80 -5.72
CA GLN A 60 13.05 26.05 -5.21
C GLN A 60 12.40 26.91 -6.29
N ASP A 61 12.53 26.53 -7.56
CA ASP A 61 12.00 27.27 -8.71
C ASP A 61 10.61 26.73 -9.13
N PRO A 62 9.52 27.53 -9.06
CA PRO A 62 8.19 27.16 -9.52
C PRO A 62 8.10 26.81 -11.02
N THR A 63 9.03 27.34 -11.82
CA THR A 63 9.11 27.07 -13.26
C THR A 63 9.77 25.72 -13.54
N MET A 64 10.56 25.19 -12.60
CA MET A 64 11.25 23.90 -12.68
C MET A 64 10.55 22.81 -11.85
N PHE A 65 11.01 22.54 -10.62
CA PHE A 65 10.54 21.39 -9.83
C PHE A 65 9.74 21.75 -8.56
N GLN A 66 9.70 23.02 -8.16
CA GLN A 66 8.96 23.40 -6.96
C GLN A 66 7.45 23.15 -7.16
N GLY A 67 6.84 22.45 -6.20
CA GLY A 67 5.42 22.10 -6.25
C GLY A 67 5.05 21.05 -7.31
N ARG A 68 6.02 20.38 -7.94
CA ARG A 68 5.78 19.33 -8.94
C ARG A 68 6.22 17.97 -8.43
N TYR A 69 5.46 16.93 -8.75
CA TYR A 69 5.83 15.54 -8.49
C TYR A 69 6.58 14.91 -9.66
N PHE A 70 7.53 14.06 -9.30
CA PHE A 70 8.22 13.17 -10.24
C PHE A 70 7.42 11.89 -10.46
N LYS A 71 7.74 11.16 -11.53
CA LYS A 71 7.07 9.91 -11.90
C LYS A 71 6.97 8.92 -10.74
N GLU A 72 8.08 8.68 -10.04
CA GLU A 72 8.15 7.73 -8.93
C GLU A 72 7.28 8.16 -7.73
N GLU A 73 7.15 9.46 -7.51
CA GLU A 73 6.37 10.03 -6.41
C GLU A 73 4.88 9.91 -6.68
N ILE A 74 4.42 10.17 -7.91
CA ILE A 74 3.02 9.98 -8.32
C ILE A 74 2.59 8.54 -8.07
N LEU A 75 3.40 7.57 -8.54
CA LEU A 75 3.11 6.15 -8.33
C LEU A 75 3.05 5.79 -6.85
N THR A 76 3.93 6.37 -6.04
CA THR A 76 3.97 6.13 -4.59
C THR A 76 2.76 6.75 -3.87
N ILE A 77 2.33 7.96 -4.26
CA ILE A 77 1.14 8.62 -3.72
C ILE A 77 -0.11 7.80 -4.06
N GLU A 78 -0.27 7.40 -5.32
CA GLU A 78 -1.42 6.61 -5.76
C GLU A 78 -1.48 5.25 -5.06
N HIS A 79 -0.34 4.57 -4.92
CA HIS A 79 -0.27 3.30 -4.20
C HIS A 79 -0.69 3.49 -2.73
N ASN A 80 -0.16 4.52 -2.04
CA ASN A 80 -0.50 4.76 -0.64
C ASN A 80 -1.94 5.24 -0.43
N ALA A 81 -2.48 6.07 -1.34
CA ALA A 81 -3.88 6.48 -1.31
C ALA A 81 -4.80 5.25 -1.39
N ARG A 82 -4.51 4.33 -2.30
CA ARG A 82 -5.25 3.08 -2.42
C ARG A 82 -5.17 2.20 -1.17
N GLU A 83 -3.98 2.08 -0.58
CA GLU A 83 -3.77 1.33 0.66
C GLU A 83 -4.51 1.94 1.87
N LEU A 84 -4.66 3.26 1.88
CA LEU A 84 -5.41 3.99 2.91
C LEU A 84 -6.93 4.05 2.63
N ILE A 85 -7.38 3.48 1.51
CA ILE A 85 -8.77 3.56 1.04
C ILE A 85 -9.21 5.02 0.89
N MET A 86 -8.37 5.82 0.26
CA MET A 86 -8.60 7.23 -0.04
C MET A 86 -8.36 7.49 -1.53
N ASP A 87 -8.96 8.55 -2.07
CA ASP A 87 -8.45 9.11 -3.32
C ASP A 87 -7.13 9.88 -3.07
N THR A 88 -6.45 10.27 -4.15
CA THR A 88 -5.14 10.93 -4.07
C THR A 88 -5.22 12.33 -3.44
N GLU A 89 -6.35 13.02 -3.56
CA GLU A 89 -6.55 14.36 -3.01
C GLU A 89 -6.80 14.31 -1.49
N ASP A 90 -7.54 13.31 -1.03
CA ASP A 90 -7.76 13.06 0.39
C ASP A 90 -6.49 12.54 1.07
N ALA A 91 -5.74 11.67 0.39
CA ALA A 91 -4.46 11.19 0.88
C ALA A 91 -3.45 12.34 1.03
N SER A 92 -3.35 13.22 0.03
CA SER A 92 -2.41 14.36 0.06
C SER A 92 -2.69 15.35 1.19
N LYS A 93 -3.97 15.52 1.56
CA LYS A 93 -4.42 16.40 2.65
C LYS A 93 -4.37 15.75 4.03
N LYS A 94 -4.17 14.42 4.12
CA LYS A 94 -4.14 13.72 5.42
C LYS A 94 -2.98 14.25 6.27
N ARG A 95 -3.32 14.85 7.41
CA ARG A 95 -2.35 15.42 8.36
C ARG A 95 -1.63 14.31 9.12
N VAL A 96 -0.33 14.50 9.31
CA VAL A 96 0.55 13.61 10.09
C VAL A 96 1.14 14.28 11.33
N THR A 97 1.28 15.60 11.27
CA THR A 97 1.67 16.46 12.39
C THR A 97 0.85 17.76 12.36
N ASP A 98 1.17 18.72 13.21
CA ASP A 98 0.47 20.00 13.27
C ASP A 98 0.55 20.75 11.93
N ASN A 99 1.71 20.74 11.27
CA ASN A 99 1.91 21.49 10.03
C ASN A 99 2.13 20.63 8.79
N CYS A 100 2.26 19.30 8.93
CA CYS A 100 2.61 18.41 7.82
C CYS A 100 1.46 17.48 7.41
N THR A 101 1.36 17.23 6.11
CA THR A 101 0.52 16.19 5.50
C THR A 101 1.36 15.05 4.91
N LEU A 102 0.71 14.04 4.34
CA LEU A 102 1.39 12.98 3.59
C LEU A 102 2.18 13.50 2.38
N ASP A 103 1.73 14.59 1.75
CA ASP A 103 2.50 15.24 0.67
C ASP A 103 3.84 15.76 1.18
N ASP A 104 3.87 16.36 2.36
CA ASP A 104 5.13 16.84 2.95
C ASP A 104 6.09 15.69 3.28
N VAL A 105 5.56 14.52 3.66
CA VAL A 105 6.36 13.29 3.83
C VAL A 105 6.98 12.83 2.51
N MET A 106 6.25 12.94 1.39
CA MET A 106 6.80 12.63 0.06
C MET A 106 7.97 13.57 -0.28
N LEU A 107 7.78 14.88 -0.09
CA LEU A 107 8.81 15.89 -0.33
C LEU A 107 10.03 15.72 0.60
N PHE A 108 9.81 15.29 1.84
CA PHE A 108 10.89 14.91 2.76
C PHE A 108 11.70 13.72 2.22
N GLN A 109 11.03 12.70 1.70
CA GLN A 109 11.69 11.50 1.19
C GLN A 109 12.44 11.75 -0.13
N ARG A 110 11.98 12.69 -0.96
CA ARG A 110 12.55 13.08 -2.26
C ARG A 110 14.07 13.24 -2.23
N PHE A 111 14.59 13.97 -1.24
CA PHE A 111 16.03 14.18 -1.09
C PHE A 111 16.79 12.84 -1.02
N PHE A 112 16.36 11.94 -0.16
CA PHE A 112 17.00 10.64 0.02
C PHE A 112 16.82 9.76 -1.23
N SER A 113 15.64 9.78 -1.85
CA SER A 113 15.36 9.06 -3.09
C SER A 113 16.24 9.50 -4.26
N LEU A 114 16.54 10.79 -4.38
CA LEU A 114 17.45 11.34 -5.38
C LEU A 114 18.90 10.95 -5.09
N ILE A 115 19.35 11.10 -3.85
CA ILE A 115 20.75 10.93 -3.48
C ILE A 115 21.15 9.46 -3.37
N ASN A 116 20.23 8.56 -3.03
CA ASN A 116 20.54 7.14 -2.84
C ASN A 116 21.19 6.44 -4.03
N PRO A 117 20.64 6.51 -5.26
CA PRO A 117 21.30 5.89 -6.42
C PRO A 117 22.69 6.49 -6.67
N ILE A 118 22.82 7.81 -6.58
CA ILE A 118 24.08 8.54 -6.79
C ILE A 118 25.15 8.06 -5.80
N VAL A 119 24.84 8.09 -4.51
CA VAL A 119 25.75 7.69 -3.43
C VAL A 119 26.10 6.21 -3.53
N SER A 120 25.10 5.35 -3.72
CA SER A 120 25.29 3.90 -3.74
C SER A 120 26.27 3.53 -4.85
N GLU A 121 26.11 4.07 -6.04
CA GLU A 121 26.98 3.73 -7.16
C GLU A 121 28.39 4.30 -6.98
N ILE A 122 28.52 5.58 -6.62
CA ILE A 122 29.84 6.21 -6.45
C ILE A 122 30.63 5.55 -5.33
N ILE A 123 29.99 5.24 -4.19
CA ILE A 123 30.67 4.60 -3.05
C ILE A 123 30.94 3.12 -3.35
N LEU A 124 29.99 2.36 -3.89
CA LEU A 124 30.19 0.91 -4.12
C LEU A 124 31.22 0.63 -5.23
N ASN A 125 31.48 1.59 -6.11
CA ASN A 125 32.55 1.50 -7.12
C ASN A 125 33.95 1.78 -6.55
N GLN A 126 34.08 2.15 -5.27
CA GLN A 126 35.38 2.38 -4.64
C GLN A 126 36.12 1.06 -4.37
N LYS A 127 37.47 1.10 -4.40
CA LYS A 127 38.29 -0.11 -4.22
C LYS A 127 38.41 -0.56 -2.76
N ASP A 128 38.38 0.39 -1.82
CA ASP A 128 38.59 0.11 -0.38
C ASP A 128 37.27 -0.29 0.30
N LYS A 129 37.06 -1.61 0.45
CA LYS A 129 35.87 -2.18 1.11
C LYS A 129 35.70 -1.70 2.56
N GLY A 130 36.80 -1.44 3.27
CA GLY A 130 36.74 -0.95 4.65
C GLY A 130 36.18 0.47 4.70
N LYS A 131 36.67 1.35 3.81
CA LYS A 131 36.14 2.71 3.67
C LYS A 131 34.68 2.69 3.23
N ILE A 132 34.32 1.83 2.28
CA ILE A 132 32.93 1.67 1.81
C ILE A 132 32.00 1.41 2.99
N VAL A 133 32.27 0.37 3.78
CA VAL A 133 31.42 0.00 4.93
C VAL A 133 31.27 1.15 5.93
N ARG A 134 32.36 1.88 6.22
CA ARG A 134 32.33 3.06 7.11
C ARG A 134 31.61 4.28 6.52
N SER A 135 31.29 4.26 5.23
CA SER A 135 30.61 5.36 4.51
C SER A 135 29.11 5.11 4.32
N LEU A 136 28.63 3.87 4.53
CA LEU A 136 27.22 3.50 4.33
C LEU A 136 26.25 4.17 5.32
N ILE A 137 26.77 4.65 6.45
CA ILE A 137 25.99 5.36 7.48
C ILE A 137 26.48 6.82 7.54
N PRO A 138 25.86 7.72 6.77
CA PRO A 138 26.10 9.16 6.88
C PRO A 138 25.89 9.70 8.29
N HIS A 139 26.62 10.78 8.57
CA HIS A 139 26.44 11.60 9.75
C HIS A 139 26.31 13.07 9.32
N LEU A 140 25.21 13.70 9.70
CA LEU A 140 24.94 15.13 9.48
C LEU A 140 24.61 15.81 10.80
N GLN A 141 24.96 17.10 10.91
CA GLN A 141 24.41 17.92 11.99
C GLN A 141 22.91 18.13 11.75
N ASN A 142 22.14 18.22 12.83
CA ASN A 142 20.69 18.38 12.77
C ASN A 142 20.28 19.59 11.90
N GLU A 143 20.90 20.75 12.15
CA GLU A 143 20.64 21.97 11.39
C GLU A 143 20.97 21.86 9.89
N SER A 144 22.07 21.17 9.55
CA SER A 144 22.44 20.97 8.15
C SER A 144 21.38 20.17 7.41
N LEU A 145 20.84 19.10 8.04
CA LEU A 145 19.80 18.30 7.43
C LEU A 145 18.47 19.06 7.34
N ILE A 146 18.11 19.86 8.36
CA ILE A 146 16.91 20.72 8.31
C ILE A 146 17.01 21.70 7.14
N ASN A 147 18.16 22.35 6.95
CA ASN A 147 18.35 23.30 5.85
C ASN A 147 18.18 22.61 4.49
N ILE A 148 18.78 21.43 4.30
CA ILE A 148 18.60 20.64 3.07
C ILE A 148 17.13 20.28 2.86
N LEU A 149 16.47 19.72 3.87
CA LEU A 149 15.06 19.31 3.75
C LEU A 149 14.12 20.50 3.49
N THR A 150 14.44 21.67 4.04
CA THR A 150 13.69 22.91 3.80
C THR A 150 13.70 23.31 2.33
N VAL A 151 14.79 23.03 1.60
CA VAL A 151 14.86 23.30 0.16
C VAL A 151 13.80 22.49 -0.61
N PHE A 152 13.60 21.21 -0.25
CA PHE A 152 12.64 20.34 -0.93
C PHE A 152 11.19 20.52 -0.46
N ILE A 153 10.99 20.77 0.84
CA ILE A 153 9.66 20.94 1.45
C ILE A 153 9.13 22.37 1.28
N GLY A 154 10.02 23.36 1.15
CA GLY A 154 9.67 24.77 1.06
C GLY A 154 9.29 25.42 2.40
N ASN A 155 9.34 24.68 3.51
CA ASN A 155 8.98 25.18 4.84
C ASN A 155 9.84 24.53 5.94
N ARG A 156 10.53 25.37 6.71
CA ARG A 156 11.44 24.93 7.78
C ARG A 156 10.72 24.26 8.96
N VAL A 157 9.56 24.80 9.37
CA VAL A 157 8.77 24.22 10.47
C VAL A 157 8.34 22.80 10.12
N LYS A 158 7.90 22.58 8.87
CA LYS A 158 7.56 21.25 8.38
C LYS A 158 8.77 20.31 8.35
N ALA A 159 9.93 20.78 7.89
CA ALA A 159 11.16 20.00 7.90
C ALA A 159 11.56 19.56 9.32
N GLU A 160 11.47 20.46 10.30
CA GLU A 160 11.73 20.17 11.71
C GLU A 160 10.75 19.14 12.29
N GLU A 161 9.44 19.28 12.00
CA GLU A 161 8.41 18.35 12.45
C GLU A 161 8.60 16.94 11.87
N LEU A 162 8.87 16.84 10.56
CA LEU A 162 9.09 15.55 9.91
C LEU A 162 10.39 14.88 10.36
N LEU A 163 11.47 15.66 10.53
CA LEU A 163 12.72 15.12 11.06
C LEU A 163 12.52 14.57 12.47
N LYS A 164 11.76 15.27 13.31
CA LYS A 164 11.38 14.81 14.66
C LYS A 164 10.49 13.57 14.61
N LEU A 165 9.56 13.49 13.65
CA LEU A 165 8.66 12.35 13.46
C LEU A 165 9.42 11.06 13.10
N PHE A 166 10.43 11.19 12.24
CA PHE A 166 11.25 10.06 11.75
C PHE A 166 12.52 9.80 12.57
N THR A 167 12.75 10.57 13.64
CA THR A 167 13.86 10.33 14.57
C THR A 167 13.44 9.41 15.71
N TYR A 168 14.23 8.37 15.94
CA TYR A 168 14.01 7.38 16.98
C TYR A 168 14.00 8.01 18.37
N LYS A 169 13.05 7.56 19.20
CA LYS A 169 12.95 7.92 20.62
C LYS A 169 13.12 6.67 21.48
N LYS A 170 13.89 6.79 22.57
CA LYS A 170 14.30 5.64 23.41
C LYS A 170 13.14 4.89 24.08
N ASP A 171 11.98 5.54 24.20
CA ASP A 171 10.76 5.02 24.83
C ASP A 171 9.93 4.11 23.91
N ILE A 172 10.24 4.07 22.61
CA ILE A 172 9.62 3.16 21.65
C ILE A 172 10.59 2.06 21.23
N LYS A 173 10.04 0.94 20.73
CA LYS A 173 10.85 -0.13 20.12
C LYS A 173 11.59 0.45 18.92
N LEU A 174 12.91 0.22 18.84
CA LEU A 174 13.69 0.61 17.68
C LEU A 174 13.20 -0.15 16.45
N ASP A 175 12.60 0.58 15.52
CA ASP A 175 12.29 0.12 14.18
C ASP A 175 12.81 1.14 13.17
N LEU A 176 13.87 0.77 12.48
CA LEU A 176 14.54 1.64 11.52
C LEU A 176 13.68 1.89 10.27
N GLN A 177 12.66 1.08 9.99
CA GLN A 177 11.72 1.40 8.92
C GLN A 177 10.80 2.57 9.30
N TYR A 178 10.49 2.72 10.59
CA TYR A 178 9.57 3.75 11.09
C TYR A 178 10.28 5.02 11.48
N THR A 179 11.42 4.88 12.15
CA THR A 179 12.24 5.99 12.61
C THR A 179 13.68 5.78 12.13
N PRO A 180 13.97 6.05 10.85
CA PRO A 180 15.26 5.75 10.24
C PRO A 180 16.42 6.62 10.74
N PHE A 181 16.16 7.70 11.49
CA PHE A 181 17.19 8.57 12.05
C PHE A 181 17.48 8.23 13.50
N LEU A 182 18.76 8.09 13.83
CA LEU A 182 19.26 7.93 15.19
C LEU A 182 19.99 9.20 15.61
N GLN A 183 19.53 9.81 16.70
CA GLN A 183 20.24 10.91 17.31
C GLN A 183 21.31 10.39 18.27
N ALA A 184 22.57 10.76 18.01
CA ALA A 184 23.67 10.50 18.92
C ALA A 184 24.68 11.65 18.86
N SER A 185 25.20 12.05 20.02
CA SER A 185 25.98 13.29 20.15
C SER A 185 25.20 14.50 19.60
N SER A 186 25.83 15.43 18.88
CA SER A 186 25.16 16.59 18.26
C SER A 186 24.60 16.32 16.85
N GLY A 187 24.59 15.07 16.40
CA GLY A 187 24.28 14.71 15.01
C GLY A 187 23.23 13.62 14.85
N LEU A 188 22.88 13.40 13.58
CA LEU A 188 21.96 12.37 13.13
C LEU A 188 22.70 11.34 12.27
N TYR A 189 22.42 10.08 12.56
CA TYR A 189 22.92 8.92 11.83
C TYR A 189 21.74 8.25 11.13
N PHE A 190 21.90 7.92 9.86
CA PHE A 190 20.86 7.26 9.08
C PHE A 190 21.51 6.44 7.96
N SER A 191 20.75 5.50 7.41
CA SER A 191 21.11 4.84 6.16
C SER A 191 20.33 5.48 5.03
N ASN A 192 21.01 5.96 3.99
CA ASN A 192 20.34 6.62 2.87
C ASN A 192 19.41 5.65 2.12
N SER A 193 19.82 4.39 1.96
CA SER A 193 19.00 3.34 1.36
C SER A 193 17.75 3.04 2.19
N LEU A 194 17.86 3.08 3.52
CA LEU A 194 16.73 2.86 4.40
C LEU A 194 15.70 4.00 4.29
N VAL A 195 16.14 5.26 4.35
CA VAL A 195 15.21 6.41 4.25
C VAL A 195 14.57 6.48 2.84
N SER A 196 15.36 6.25 1.79
CA SER A 196 14.88 6.32 0.40
C SER A 196 13.95 5.17 -0.01
N LYS A 197 14.09 3.97 0.59
CA LYS A 197 13.32 2.78 0.19
C LYS A 197 12.21 2.39 1.17
N SER A 198 12.22 2.91 2.39
CA SER A 198 11.11 2.67 3.34
C SER A 198 9.84 3.33 2.83
N ASN A 199 8.67 2.70 3.03
CA ASN A 199 7.40 3.34 2.75
C ASN A 199 7.07 4.35 3.87
N LEU A 200 7.66 5.55 3.82
CA LEU A 200 7.53 6.55 4.88
C LEU A 200 6.08 7.06 5.02
N LEU A 201 5.32 7.13 3.93
CA LEU A 201 3.90 7.48 3.94
C LEU A 201 3.08 6.52 4.81
N ARG A 202 3.28 5.22 4.64
CA ARG A 202 2.61 4.21 5.47
C ARG A 202 3.20 4.17 6.89
N ASN A 203 4.52 4.26 7.01
CA ASN A 203 5.21 4.08 8.28
C ASN A 203 4.95 5.23 9.25
N CYS A 204 4.73 6.46 8.77
CA CYS A 204 4.35 7.55 9.66
C CYS A 204 2.96 7.34 10.28
N ILE A 205 2.03 6.73 9.55
CA ILE A 205 0.70 6.36 10.07
C ILE A 205 0.83 5.23 11.10
N ALA A 206 1.58 4.17 10.77
CA ALA A 206 1.83 3.07 11.71
C ALA A 206 2.50 3.55 13.01
N ASN A 207 3.53 4.40 12.89
CA ASN A 207 4.22 5.00 14.04
C ASN A 207 3.28 5.91 14.86
N SER A 208 2.35 6.60 14.20
CA SER A 208 1.34 7.43 14.86
C SER A 208 0.36 6.60 15.71
N TYR A 209 -0.02 5.40 15.27
CA TYR A 209 -0.81 4.48 16.08
C TYR A 209 -0.05 4.03 17.34
N LEU A 210 1.24 3.68 17.21
CA LEU A 210 2.07 3.24 18.34
C LEU A 210 2.33 4.37 19.34
N SER A 211 2.55 5.60 18.85
CA SER A 211 2.82 6.78 19.66
C SER A 211 1.56 7.52 20.15
N LYS A 212 0.37 7.00 19.84
CA LYS A 212 -0.94 7.58 20.19
C LYS A 212 -1.11 9.03 19.71
N ASN A 213 -0.56 9.36 18.55
CA ASN A 213 -0.68 10.67 17.92
C ASN A 213 -2.15 10.97 17.56
N GLN A 214 -2.77 11.92 18.28
CA GLN A 214 -4.19 12.24 18.12
C GLN A 214 -4.53 12.82 16.74
N ILE A 215 -3.60 13.52 16.09
CA ILE A 215 -3.84 14.14 14.77
C ILE A 215 -4.17 13.07 13.72
N VAL A 216 -3.44 11.96 13.75
CA VAL A 216 -3.66 10.83 12.84
C VAL A 216 -4.77 9.92 13.34
N ASN A 217 -4.88 9.74 14.66
CA ASN A 217 -5.79 8.75 15.27
C ASN A 217 -7.24 9.24 15.42
N GLN A 218 -7.47 10.56 15.39
CA GLN A 218 -8.80 11.17 15.40
C GLN A 218 -9.34 11.41 13.99
N ASP A 219 -8.58 11.07 12.94
CA ASP A 219 -9.10 10.96 11.58
C ASP A 219 -9.98 9.70 11.51
N ASP A 220 -11.21 9.85 11.98
CA ASP A 220 -12.23 8.83 12.22
C ASP A 220 -13.03 8.45 10.97
N ARG A 221 -12.56 8.86 9.79
CA ARG A 221 -13.16 8.45 8.52
C ARG A 221 -13.16 6.92 8.48
N GLU A 222 -14.32 6.30 8.64
CA GLU A 222 -14.57 4.87 8.41
C GLU A 222 -14.52 4.60 6.90
N THR A 223 -13.39 4.93 6.28
CA THR A 223 -13.23 5.00 4.83
C THR A 223 -13.61 3.68 4.17
N LEU A 224 -13.25 2.55 4.77
CA LEU A 224 -13.57 1.24 4.21
C LEU A 224 -15.06 0.89 4.27
N VAL A 225 -15.77 1.25 5.35
CA VAL A 225 -17.21 0.98 5.47
C VAL A 225 -17.98 1.82 4.45
N HIS A 226 -17.66 3.11 4.37
CA HIS A 226 -18.24 4.01 3.39
C HIS A 226 -17.90 3.62 1.95
N GLU A 227 -16.66 3.23 1.69
CA GLU A 227 -16.24 2.76 0.38
C GLU A 227 -16.94 1.46 0.00
N CYS A 228 -17.04 0.51 0.94
CA CYS A 228 -17.77 -0.73 0.71
C CYS A 228 -19.25 -0.45 0.42
N ALA A 229 -19.90 0.43 1.18
CA ALA A 229 -21.28 0.82 0.92
C ALA A 229 -21.43 1.51 -0.45
N ARG A 230 -20.53 2.44 -0.80
CA ARG A 230 -20.47 3.12 -2.09
C ARG A 230 -20.42 2.12 -3.23
N VAL A 231 -19.51 1.14 -3.15
CA VAL A 231 -19.31 0.09 -4.14
C VAL A 231 -20.61 -0.68 -4.45
N PHE A 232 -21.44 -0.96 -3.45
CA PHE A 232 -22.74 -1.61 -3.67
C PHE A 232 -23.82 -0.65 -4.17
N SER A 233 -23.76 0.64 -3.86
CA SER A 233 -24.82 1.60 -4.20
C SER A 233 -24.62 2.37 -5.51
N GLU A 234 -23.38 2.46 -6.01
CA GLU A 234 -23.01 3.39 -7.09
C GLU A 234 -23.73 3.10 -8.40
N GLN A 235 -23.81 1.82 -8.79
CA GLN A 235 -24.44 1.40 -10.06
C GLN A 235 -25.62 0.44 -9.88
N HIS A 236 -25.99 0.10 -8.63
CA HIS A 236 -26.98 -0.95 -8.34
C HIS A 236 -28.13 -0.39 -7.49
N PRO A 237 -29.05 0.41 -8.07
CA PRO A 237 -30.17 1.00 -7.35
C PRO A 237 -31.15 -0.04 -6.77
N GLU A 238 -31.12 -1.28 -7.26
CA GLU A 238 -31.85 -2.42 -6.72
C GLU A 238 -31.32 -2.90 -5.36
N TYR A 239 -30.07 -2.60 -5.03
CA TYR A 239 -29.48 -2.96 -3.74
C TYR A 239 -29.90 -1.98 -2.65
N ARG A 240 -30.44 -2.52 -1.57
CA ARG A 240 -30.64 -1.77 -0.33
C ARG A 240 -29.42 -1.94 0.55
N VAL A 241 -28.65 -0.88 0.70
CA VAL A 241 -27.38 -0.86 1.43
C VAL A 241 -27.55 -0.09 2.74
N PHE A 242 -27.16 -0.71 3.84
CA PHE A 242 -27.13 -0.12 5.17
C PHE A 242 -25.74 -0.31 5.76
N HIS A 243 -25.26 0.63 6.57
CA HIS A 243 -23.96 0.51 7.24
C HIS A 243 -24.06 0.85 8.73
N ASN A 244 -23.14 0.32 9.53
CA ASN A 244 -23.06 0.50 11.00
C ASN A 244 -24.36 0.16 11.72
N GLN A 245 -24.94 -0.96 11.35
CA GLN A 245 -26.26 -1.37 11.84
C GLN A 245 -26.13 -2.18 13.11
N LYS A 246 -26.58 -1.61 14.23
CA LYS A 246 -26.52 -2.24 15.55
C LYS A 246 -27.73 -3.12 15.81
N PHE A 247 -27.53 -4.18 16.58
CA PHE A 247 -28.60 -5.06 17.00
C PHE A 247 -28.33 -5.71 18.36
N LEU A 248 -29.38 -6.25 18.97
CA LEU A 248 -29.31 -7.04 20.19
C LEU A 248 -29.87 -8.44 19.91
N TYR A 249 -29.05 -9.48 20.06
CA TYR A 249 -29.45 -10.86 19.84
C TYR A 249 -29.06 -11.73 21.04
N HIS A 250 -30.03 -12.39 21.68
CA HIS A 250 -29.85 -13.16 22.90
C HIS A 250 -29.06 -12.43 24.01
N GLY A 251 -29.33 -11.13 24.20
CA GLY A 251 -28.68 -10.30 25.22
C GLY A 251 -27.25 -9.86 24.87
N GLN A 252 -26.74 -10.20 23.67
CA GLN A 252 -25.45 -9.77 23.18
C GLN A 252 -25.63 -8.69 22.12
N ASN A 253 -24.86 -7.60 22.22
CA ASN A 253 -24.83 -6.56 21.21
C ASN A 253 -24.01 -7.05 20.01
N GLY A 254 -24.55 -6.80 18.82
CA GLY A 254 -23.85 -7.00 17.56
C GLY A 254 -23.94 -5.75 16.69
N GLU A 255 -23.06 -5.70 15.70
CA GLU A 255 -22.99 -4.64 14.71
C GLU A 255 -22.68 -5.27 13.35
N ILE A 256 -23.31 -4.77 12.30
CA ILE A 256 -23.05 -5.14 10.92
C ILE A 256 -22.47 -3.90 10.24
N ASP A 257 -21.19 -3.98 9.85
CA ASP A 257 -20.51 -2.86 9.20
C ASP A 257 -21.22 -2.48 7.89
N VAL A 258 -21.52 -3.45 7.02
CA VAL A 258 -22.36 -3.26 5.83
C VAL A 258 -23.35 -4.41 5.64
N LEU A 259 -24.62 -4.08 5.47
CA LEU A 259 -25.72 -4.98 5.13
C LEU A 259 -26.23 -4.63 3.73
N VAL A 260 -26.19 -5.60 2.82
CA VAL A 260 -26.72 -5.46 1.45
C VAL A 260 -27.89 -6.40 1.28
N ILE A 261 -29.00 -5.90 0.75
CA ILE A 261 -30.19 -6.71 0.45
C ILE A 261 -30.57 -6.57 -1.02
N ASN A 262 -30.76 -7.71 -1.68
CA ASN A 262 -31.30 -7.82 -3.02
C ASN A 262 -32.28 -8.99 -3.09
N GLY A 263 -33.55 -8.74 -3.44
CA GLY A 263 -34.54 -9.81 -3.52
C GLY A 263 -34.67 -10.62 -2.22
N ASP A 264 -34.34 -11.92 -2.28
CA ASP A 264 -34.33 -12.83 -1.13
C ASP A 264 -32.93 -13.16 -0.58
N ASP A 265 -31.92 -12.43 -1.04
CA ASP A 265 -30.53 -12.53 -0.60
C ASP A 265 -30.17 -11.38 0.36
N ALA A 266 -29.47 -11.70 1.44
CA ALA A 266 -28.80 -10.72 2.30
C ALA A 266 -27.30 -11.03 2.40
N VAL A 267 -26.46 -10.02 2.24
CA VAL A 267 -25.01 -10.10 2.41
C VAL A 267 -24.61 -9.31 3.65
N LEU A 268 -24.05 -10.00 4.64
CA LEU A 268 -23.53 -9.42 5.88
C LEU A 268 -22.03 -9.24 5.76
N ILE A 269 -21.55 -8.02 5.93
CA ILE A 269 -20.16 -7.67 5.67
C ILE A 269 -19.53 -7.07 6.91
N GLU A 270 -18.34 -7.57 7.24
CA GLU A 270 -17.43 -6.95 8.22
C GLU A 270 -16.25 -6.35 7.45
N CYS A 271 -15.95 -5.09 7.71
CA CYS A 271 -14.87 -4.34 7.09
C CYS A 271 -13.63 -4.31 8.01
N LYS A 272 -12.45 -4.56 7.43
CA LYS A 272 -11.16 -4.43 8.11
C LYS A 272 -10.12 -3.78 7.20
N ALA A 273 -9.61 -2.63 7.62
CA ALA A 273 -8.58 -1.86 6.90
C ALA A 273 -7.25 -1.78 7.68
N PRO A 274 -6.60 -2.92 8.03
CA PRO A 274 -5.26 -2.82 8.62
C PRO A 274 -4.28 -2.31 7.56
N LEU A 275 -3.27 -1.57 7.99
CA LEU A 275 -2.13 -1.25 7.12
C LEU A 275 -1.42 -2.54 6.70
N ASN A 276 -0.88 -2.58 5.48
CA ASN A 276 -0.01 -3.69 5.06
C ASN A 276 1.14 -3.87 6.06
N PRO A 277 1.36 -5.08 6.61
CA PRO A 277 2.33 -5.30 7.68
C PRO A 277 3.77 -5.26 7.14
N THR A 278 4.65 -4.64 7.90
CA THR A 278 6.11 -4.57 7.65
C THR A 278 6.92 -5.42 8.62
N SER A 279 6.25 -6.01 9.61
CA SER A 279 6.86 -6.83 10.64
C SER A 279 5.99 -8.04 10.99
N ASN A 280 6.62 -9.09 11.54
CA ASN A 280 5.91 -10.25 12.08
C ASN A 280 4.96 -9.91 13.24
N PHE A 281 5.12 -8.73 13.85
CA PHE A 281 4.22 -8.26 14.89
C PHE A 281 2.92 -7.72 14.28
N GLU A 282 3.02 -6.87 13.26
CA GLU A 282 1.84 -6.37 12.53
C GLU A 282 1.12 -7.48 11.78
N MET A 283 1.85 -8.44 11.21
CA MET A 283 1.24 -9.61 10.56
C MET A 283 0.33 -10.39 11.52
N ARG A 284 0.77 -10.57 12.78
CA ARG A 284 -0.05 -11.19 13.83
C ARG A 284 -1.27 -10.34 14.16
N ALA A 285 -1.11 -9.02 14.27
CA ALA A 285 -2.23 -8.12 14.49
C ALA A 285 -3.27 -8.22 13.36
N SER A 286 -2.84 -8.27 12.09
CA SER A 286 -3.74 -8.48 10.95
C SER A 286 -4.48 -9.82 11.03
N ALA A 287 -3.82 -10.90 11.44
CA ALA A 287 -4.47 -12.19 11.67
C ALA A 287 -5.49 -12.13 12.83
N ASP A 288 -5.18 -11.42 13.92
CA ASP A 288 -6.11 -11.22 15.05
C ASP A 288 -7.35 -10.42 14.62
N HIS A 289 -7.20 -9.42 13.76
CA HIS A 289 -8.32 -8.67 13.20
C HIS A 289 -9.26 -9.57 12.40
N ILE A 290 -8.73 -10.50 11.61
CA ILE A 290 -9.53 -11.47 10.84
C ILE A 290 -10.25 -12.46 11.75
N ASN A 291 -9.57 -12.97 12.78
CA ASN A 291 -10.18 -13.87 13.75
C ASN A 291 -11.33 -13.20 14.51
N LYS A 292 -11.22 -11.91 14.81
CA LYS A 292 -12.30 -11.11 15.42
C LYS A 292 -13.45 -10.89 14.44
N ALA A 293 -13.15 -10.49 13.21
CA ALA A 293 -14.13 -10.30 12.14
C ALA A 293 -14.97 -11.57 11.89
N ALA A 294 -14.31 -12.74 11.85
CA ALA A 294 -14.97 -14.02 11.70
C ALA A 294 -15.98 -14.27 12.83
N LYS A 295 -15.60 -14.04 14.09
CA LYS A 295 -16.50 -14.21 15.24
C LYS A 295 -17.69 -13.24 15.21
N GLN A 296 -17.47 -12.00 14.77
CA GLN A 296 -18.56 -11.02 14.60
C GLN A 296 -19.54 -11.46 13.52
N LEU A 297 -19.04 -11.96 12.38
CA LEU A 297 -19.88 -12.49 11.31
C LEU A 297 -20.58 -13.79 11.70
N ASP A 298 -19.95 -14.67 12.47
CA ASP A 298 -20.60 -15.87 13.04
C ASP A 298 -21.82 -15.46 13.88
N HIS A 299 -21.68 -14.42 14.72
CA HIS A 299 -22.78 -13.87 15.52
C HIS A 299 -23.88 -13.23 14.65
N CYS A 300 -23.50 -12.41 13.67
CA CYS A 300 -24.44 -11.78 12.74
C CYS A 300 -25.22 -12.83 11.93
N LYS A 301 -24.51 -13.85 11.43
CA LYS A 301 -25.10 -14.96 10.69
C LYS A 301 -26.05 -15.75 11.57
N ALA A 302 -25.68 -16.07 12.81
CA ALA A 302 -26.57 -16.74 13.74
C ALA A 302 -27.86 -15.94 13.98
N ALA A 303 -27.75 -14.62 14.20
CA ALA A 303 -28.90 -13.74 14.36
C ALA A 303 -29.79 -13.72 13.12
N PHE A 304 -29.21 -13.59 11.92
CA PHE A 304 -29.98 -13.57 10.68
C PHE A 304 -30.56 -14.94 10.32
N MET A 305 -29.98 -16.05 10.76
CA MET A 305 -30.57 -17.38 10.56
C MET A 305 -31.84 -17.58 11.41
N ASP A 306 -31.99 -16.86 12.53
CA ASP A 306 -33.25 -16.81 13.29
C ASP A 306 -34.30 -15.99 12.53
N LYS A 307 -35.34 -16.68 12.04
CA LYS A 307 -36.45 -16.08 11.28
C LYS A 307 -37.20 -15.00 12.07
N GLY A 308 -37.36 -15.19 13.38
CA GLY A 308 -38.08 -14.25 14.25
C GLY A 308 -37.31 -12.95 14.40
N PHE A 309 -36.01 -13.06 14.74
CA PHE A 309 -35.11 -11.92 14.80
C PHE A 309 -35.03 -11.22 13.44
N ARG A 310 -34.70 -11.95 12.37
CA ARG A 310 -34.50 -11.41 11.02
C ARG A 310 -35.72 -10.62 10.55
N ARG A 311 -36.93 -11.17 10.71
CA ARG A 311 -38.17 -10.49 10.30
C ARG A 311 -38.38 -9.18 11.06
N ASN A 312 -38.12 -9.16 12.37
CA ASN A 312 -38.29 -7.95 13.19
C ASN A 312 -37.24 -6.90 12.84
N TYR A 313 -36.00 -7.32 12.63
CA TYR A 313 -34.90 -6.46 12.24
C TYR A 313 -35.14 -5.81 10.87
N LEU A 314 -35.49 -6.60 9.85
CA LEU A 314 -35.79 -6.10 8.51
C LEU A 314 -37.00 -5.15 8.49
N LYS A 315 -38.01 -5.40 9.34
CA LYS A 315 -39.13 -4.46 9.52
C LYS A 315 -38.66 -3.11 10.05
N SER A 316 -37.72 -3.08 11.00
CA SER A 316 -37.17 -1.82 11.51
C SER A 316 -36.39 -1.04 10.44
N LEU A 317 -35.92 -1.71 9.40
CA LEU A 317 -35.26 -1.12 8.22
C LEU A 317 -36.23 -0.81 7.07
N ASN A 318 -37.56 -0.94 7.28
CA ASN A 318 -38.59 -0.77 6.25
C ASN A 318 -38.43 -1.72 5.04
N ILE A 319 -38.02 -2.96 5.29
CA ILE A 319 -37.83 -3.98 4.26
C ILE A 319 -38.97 -4.99 4.34
N SER A 320 -39.80 -4.99 3.30
CA SER A 320 -40.94 -5.89 3.12
C SER A 320 -40.53 -7.07 2.22
N GLY A 321 -39.92 -8.10 2.81
CA GLY A 321 -39.51 -9.31 2.09
C GLY A 321 -39.01 -10.38 3.05
N ASP A 322 -39.08 -11.64 2.64
CA ASP A 322 -38.44 -12.74 3.38
C ASP A 322 -37.12 -13.08 2.73
N ILE A 323 -36.04 -12.85 3.47
CA ILE A 323 -34.69 -13.24 3.07
C ILE A 323 -34.55 -14.75 3.26
N LYS A 324 -34.19 -15.46 2.19
CA LYS A 324 -34.01 -16.91 2.19
C LYS A 324 -32.55 -17.31 2.25
N LYS A 325 -31.66 -16.50 1.68
CA LYS A 325 -30.23 -16.79 1.57
C LYS A 325 -29.44 -15.72 2.30
N ILE A 326 -28.49 -16.17 3.11
CA ILE A 326 -27.64 -15.31 3.93
C ILE A 326 -26.20 -15.61 3.56
N HIS A 327 -25.57 -14.62 2.96
CA HIS A 327 -24.15 -14.62 2.62
C HIS A 327 -23.41 -13.76 3.63
N THR A 328 -22.13 -14.04 3.76
CA THR A 328 -21.24 -13.32 4.65
C THR A 328 -19.95 -13.02 3.92
N CYS A 329 -19.30 -11.91 4.21
CA CYS A 329 -18.01 -11.56 3.63
C CYS A 329 -17.20 -10.72 4.62
N ILE A 330 -15.90 -10.96 4.69
CA ILE A 330 -14.96 -10.02 5.29
C ILE A 330 -14.39 -9.19 4.15
N VAL A 331 -14.69 -7.89 4.12
CA VAL A 331 -14.08 -6.97 3.16
C VAL A 331 -12.81 -6.39 3.77
N PHE A 332 -11.70 -6.56 3.07
CA PHE A 332 -10.38 -6.13 3.49
C PHE A 332 -9.91 -4.92 2.67
N GLY A 333 -9.25 -3.98 3.34
CA GLY A 333 -8.68 -2.79 2.71
C GLY A 333 -7.41 -3.05 1.90
N ASN A 334 -6.82 -4.25 1.99
CA ASN A 334 -5.64 -4.66 1.22
C ASN A 334 -5.77 -6.11 0.74
N ARG A 335 -4.80 -6.58 -0.05
CA ARG A 335 -4.85 -7.92 -0.68
C ARG A 335 -4.28 -9.05 0.17
N LEU A 336 -3.76 -8.78 1.38
CA LEU A 336 -2.94 -9.75 2.13
C LEU A 336 -3.63 -11.10 2.36
N PHE A 337 -4.94 -11.08 2.61
CA PHE A 337 -5.75 -12.29 2.83
C PHE A 337 -6.80 -12.49 1.74
N ASN A 338 -6.70 -11.78 0.62
CA ASN A 338 -7.67 -11.86 -0.44
C ASN A 338 -7.75 -13.29 -1.01
N GLY A 339 -8.97 -13.81 -1.08
CA GLY A 339 -9.23 -15.16 -1.54
C GLY A 339 -9.11 -16.26 -0.48
N PHE A 340 -8.64 -15.95 0.72
CA PHE A 340 -8.76 -16.84 1.88
C PHE A 340 -10.20 -16.89 2.39
N SER A 341 -10.54 -17.94 3.15
CA SER A 341 -11.81 -18.08 3.85
C SER A 341 -11.56 -18.57 5.27
N ILE A 342 -12.22 -17.94 6.24
CA ILE A 342 -12.14 -18.32 7.66
C ILE A 342 -13.54 -18.52 8.23
N ASN A 343 -13.79 -19.63 8.93
CA ASN A 343 -15.13 -20.01 9.42
C ASN A 343 -16.23 -20.01 8.33
N GLY A 344 -15.84 -20.23 7.06
CA GLY A 344 -16.76 -20.14 5.93
C GLY A 344 -17.11 -18.71 5.49
N HIS A 345 -16.48 -17.68 6.08
CA HIS A 345 -16.54 -16.30 5.63
C HIS A 345 -15.41 -16.02 4.63
N PRO A 346 -15.71 -15.78 3.35
CA PRO A 346 -14.73 -15.36 2.37
C PRO A 346 -14.14 -14.00 2.72
N ILE A 347 -12.84 -13.82 2.47
CA ILE A 347 -12.15 -12.54 2.59
C ILE A 347 -11.94 -11.97 1.18
N ARG A 348 -12.40 -10.74 0.95
CA ARG A 348 -12.35 -10.07 -0.36
C ARG A 348 -11.75 -8.68 -0.26
N TYR A 349 -10.89 -8.35 -1.22
CA TYR A 349 -10.33 -7.01 -1.34
C TYR A 349 -11.37 -6.03 -1.91
N VAL A 350 -11.53 -4.86 -1.27
CA VAL A 350 -12.58 -3.89 -1.64
C VAL A 350 -12.49 -3.42 -3.10
N ARG A 351 -11.29 -3.23 -3.66
CA ARG A 351 -11.16 -2.79 -5.07
C ARG A 351 -11.46 -3.90 -6.07
N GLU A 352 -11.25 -5.16 -5.70
CA GLU A 352 -11.69 -6.28 -6.54
C GLU A 352 -13.20 -6.47 -6.45
N LEU A 353 -13.80 -6.20 -5.28
CA LEU A 353 -15.25 -6.16 -5.13
C LEU A 353 -15.87 -5.03 -5.99
N ASP A 354 -15.27 -3.84 -5.97
CA ASP A 354 -15.63 -2.71 -6.85
C ASP A 354 -15.53 -3.09 -8.32
N MET A 355 -14.40 -3.71 -8.72
CA MET A 355 -14.22 -4.20 -10.08
C MET A 355 -15.32 -5.20 -10.46
N ILE A 356 -15.68 -6.15 -9.60
CA ILE A 356 -16.73 -7.13 -9.89
C ILE A 356 -18.12 -6.49 -9.96
N LEU A 357 -18.41 -5.47 -9.16
CA LEU A 357 -19.75 -4.86 -9.15
C LEU A 357 -19.93 -3.82 -10.25
N ASN A 358 -18.93 -2.97 -10.49
CA ASN A 358 -19.12 -1.71 -11.23
C ASN A 358 -18.35 -1.64 -12.55
N ASN A 359 -17.50 -2.63 -12.87
CA ASN A 359 -16.66 -2.60 -14.06
C ASN A 359 -16.68 -3.90 -14.85
N GLY A 360 -16.49 -5.04 -14.19
CA GLY A 360 -16.44 -6.36 -14.80
C GLY A 360 -15.17 -6.63 -15.61
N HIS A 361 -14.14 -5.79 -15.54
CA HIS A 361 -12.95 -5.91 -16.38
C HIS A 361 -11.63 -5.92 -15.60
N ILE A 362 -10.72 -6.78 -16.08
CA ILE A 362 -9.30 -6.74 -15.75
C ILE A 362 -8.58 -6.01 -16.89
N ASN A 363 -7.82 -4.97 -16.57
CA ASN A 363 -7.14 -4.14 -17.56
C ASN A 363 -5.64 -4.07 -17.29
N SER A 364 -4.85 -4.57 -18.24
CA SER A 364 -3.39 -4.57 -18.20
C SER A 364 -2.76 -3.94 -19.44
N ALA A 365 -1.45 -3.69 -19.39
CA ALA A 365 -0.68 -3.36 -20.59
C ALA A 365 -0.66 -4.50 -21.64
N ALA A 366 -0.86 -5.74 -21.20
CA ALA A 366 -0.77 -6.94 -22.00
C ALA A 366 -2.10 -7.39 -22.63
N GLY A 367 -3.22 -6.84 -22.16
CA GLY A 367 -4.56 -7.20 -22.60
C GLY A 367 -5.64 -6.76 -21.63
N SER A 368 -6.89 -6.96 -22.03
CA SER A 368 -8.07 -6.75 -21.20
C SER A 368 -9.03 -7.92 -21.29
N TRP A 369 -9.66 -8.24 -20.17
CA TRP A 369 -10.55 -9.39 -20.01
C TRP A 369 -11.82 -8.99 -19.28
N ARG A 370 -12.96 -9.47 -19.74
CA ARG A 370 -14.25 -9.36 -19.05
C ARG A 370 -14.43 -10.55 -18.13
N VAL A 371 -14.58 -10.27 -16.84
CA VAL A 371 -14.74 -11.24 -15.76
C VAL A 371 -16.19 -11.69 -15.63
N TRP A 372 -17.15 -10.80 -15.93
CA TRP A 372 -18.56 -11.17 -16.05
C TRP A 372 -18.76 -12.15 -17.19
N LYS A 373 -19.68 -13.10 -16.96
CA LYS A 373 -20.11 -14.05 -17.99
C LYS A 373 -20.78 -13.31 -19.15
N ASN A 374 -21.64 -12.36 -18.81
CA ASN A 374 -22.41 -11.55 -19.76
C ASN A 374 -21.82 -10.16 -19.91
N GLU A 375 -22.42 -9.33 -20.76
CA GLU A 375 -21.94 -7.96 -21.00
C GLU A 375 -22.26 -7.01 -19.82
N GLU A 376 -23.29 -7.34 -19.06
CA GLU A 376 -23.78 -6.60 -17.92
C GLU A 376 -23.59 -7.40 -16.63
N PHE A 377 -23.54 -6.69 -15.50
CA PHE A 377 -23.48 -7.29 -14.18
C PHE A 377 -24.79 -8.01 -13.86
N GLU A 378 -24.68 -9.21 -13.27
CA GLU A 378 -25.80 -9.95 -12.69
C GLU A 378 -25.49 -10.27 -11.23
N HIS A 379 -26.51 -10.32 -10.37
CA HIS A 379 -26.34 -10.59 -8.95
C HIS A 379 -25.60 -11.92 -8.68
N GLU A 380 -25.79 -12.91 -9.55
CA GLU A 380 -25.10 -14.19 -9.55
C GLU A 380 -23.57 -14.05 -9.65
N GLU A 381 -23.05 -12.98 -10.26
CA GLU A 381 -21.61 -12.67 -10.31
C GLU A 381 -21.07 -12.33 -8.92
N LEU A 382 -21.82 -11.55 -8.13
CA LEU A 382 -21.47 -11.28 -6.73
C LEU A 382 -21.47 -12.59 -5.92
N ILE A 383 -22.52 -13.39 -6.04
CA ILE A 383 -22.62 -14.66 -5.30
C ILE A 383 -21.48 -15.62 -5.71
N SER A 384 -21.16 -15.67 -7.00
CA SER A 384 -20.02 -16.44 -7.49
C SER A 384 -18.71 -15.91 -6.92
N TYR A 385 -18.49 -14.59 -6.90
CA TYR A 385 -17.29 -13.97 -6.37
C TYR A 385 -17.07 -14.23 -4.87
N LEU A 386 -18.15 -14.32 -4.09
CA LEU A 386 -18.11 -14.70 -2.68
C LEU A 386 -17.75 -16.19 -2.47
N SER A 387 -18.02 -17.09 -3.42
CA SER A 387 -17.57 -18.49 -3.35
C SER A 387 -16.05 -18.60 -3.44
N PRO A 388 -15.34 -19.49 -2.71
CA PRO A 388 -13.91 -19.77 -2.88
C PRO A 388 -13.52 -20.17 -4.32
N ASP A 389 -14.44 -20.76 -5.06
CA ASP A 389 -14.19 -21.34 -6.40
C ASP A 389 -14.34 -20.35 -7.55
N HIS A 390 -14.59 -19.06 -7.26
CA HIS A 390 -14.68 -18.03 -8.30
C HIS A 390 -13.45 -18.07 -9.23
N PRO A 391 -13.63 -18.03 -10.57
CA PRO A 391 -12.54 -18.16 -11.53
C PRO A 391 -11.37 -17.22 -11.28
N LEU A 392 -11.63 -15.96 -10.90
CA LEU A 392 -10.57 -14.97 -10.62
C LEU A 392 -9.62 -15.39 -9.49
N LYS A 393 -10.15 -16.05 -8.47
CA LYS A 393 -9.32 -16.49 -7.34
C LYS A 393 -8.53 -17.73 -7.72
N VAL A 394 -9.20 -18.69 -8.36
CA VAL A 394 -8.56 -19.90 -8.86
C VAL A 394 -7.43 -19.55 -9.82
N SER A 395 -7.66 -18.64 -10.78
CA SER A 395 -6.62 -18.16 -11.69
C SER A 395 -5.46 -17.50 -10.95
N ASN A 396 -5.74 -16.65 -9.96
CA ASN A 396 -4.69 -15.94 -9.22
C ASN A 396 -3.81 -16.90 -8.41
N PHE A 397 -4.42 -17.85 -7.69
CA PHE A 397 -3.68 -18.86 -6.94
C PHE A 397 -2.91 -19.82 -7.86
N ASN A 398 -3.52 -20.26 -8.97
CA ASN A 398 -2.85 -21.09 -9.96
C ASN A 398 -1.67 -20.36 -10.62
N SER A 399 -1.66 -19.03 -10.60
CA SER A 399 -0.59 -18.20 -11.15
C SER A 399 0.56 -17.97 -10.18
N MET A 400 0.44 -18.41 -8.93
CA MET A 400 1.55 -18.39 -7.98
C MET A 400 2.55 -19.49 -8.30
N GLU A 401 3.84 -19.15 -8.23
CA GLU A 401 4.93 -20.09 -8.42
C GLU A 401 5.79 -20.16 -7.18
N LYS A 402 6.07 -21.40 -6.75
CA LYS A 402 6.99 -21.66 -5.65
C LYS A 402 8.38 -21.19 -6.05
N THR A 403 9.00 -20.39 -5.19
CA THR A 403 10.39 -19.97 -5.30
C THR A 403 11.09 -20.20 -3.96
N GLU A 404 12.39 -20.46 -4.05
CA GLU A 404 13.24 -20.70 -2.88
C GLU A 404 14.26 -19.56 -2.78
N GLN A 405 14.23 -18.84 -1.67
CA GLN A 405 15.22 -17.83 -1.35
C GLN A 405 16.24 -18.41 -0.38
N PHE A 406 17.52 -18.19 -0.67
CA PHE A 406 18.60 -18.71 0.15
C PHE A 406 19.35 -17.58 0.83
N MET A 407 19.66 -17.76 2.11
CA MET A 407 20.59 -16.90 2.84
C MET A 407 21.61 -17.75 3.59
N PHE A 408 22.83 -17.22 3.71
CA PHE A 408 23.90 -17.84 4.48
C PHE A 408 24.10 -17.09 5.80
N ILE A 409 23.92 -17.78 6.92
CA ILE A 409 24.18 -17.24 8.27
C ILE A 409 25.19 -18.14 8.96
N ASN A 410 26.37 -17.60 9.27
CA ASN A 410 27.44 -18.32 9.98
C ASN A 410 27.75 -19.71 9.38
N GLY A 411 27.87 -19.78 8.05
CA GLY A 411 28.14 -21.03 7.32
C GLY A 411 26.94 -21.97 7.16
N LYS A 412 25.77 -21.64 7.74
CA LYS A 412 24.52 -22.39 7.53
C LYS A 412 23.72 -21.79 6.39
N ARG A 413 23.23 -22.63 5.49
CA ARG A 413 22.28 -22.27 4.43
C ARG A 413 20.87 -22.36 4.99
N ILE A 414 20.15 -21.24 5.00
CA ILE A 414 18.73 -21.16 5.31
C ILE A 414 17.99 -21.06 3.98
N CYS A 415 16.96 -21.89 3.81
CA CYS A 415 16.06 -21.86 2.67
C CYS A 415 14.70 -21.33 3.14
N LEU A 416 14.22 -20.28 2.51
CA LEU A 416 12.87 -19.76 2.66
C LEU A 416 12.08 -20.14 1.42
N GLU A 417 11.10 -21.03 1.58
CA GLU A 417 10.10 -21.27 0.54
C GLU A 417 9.10 -20.10 0.55
N THR A 418 8.85 -19.52 -0.61
CA THR A 418 7.84 -18.49 -0.81
C THR A 418 7.17 -18.66 -2.17
N TYR A 419 6.14 -17.88 -2.44
CA TYR A 419 5.38 -17.93 -3.67
C TYR A 419 5.38 -16.54 -4.31
N VAL A 420 5.71 -16.48 -5.60
CA VAL A 420 5.70 -15.25 -6.40
C VAL A 420 4.58 -15.32 -7.43
N PHE A 421 3.92 -14.20 -7.69
CA PHE A 421 2.89 -14.14 -8.71
C PHE A 421 3.53 -14.09 -10.10
N ASN A 422 3.31 -15.13 -10.92
CA ASN A 422 3.75 -15.16 -12.30
C ASN A 422 2.69 -14.49 -13.20
N VAL A 423 3.04 -13.30 -13.69
CA VAL A 423 2.21 -12.50 -14.59
C VAL A 423 1.86 -13.22 -15.90
N VAL A 424 2.80 -13.97 -16.48
CA VAL A 424 2.56 -14.72 -17.72
C VAL A 424 1.55 -15.82 -17.49
N LYS A 425 1.74 -16.59 -16.42
CA LYS A 425 0.80 -17.64 -16.03
C LYS A 425 -0.58 -17.06 -15.75
N ALA A 426 -0.67 -15.90 -15.11
CA ALA A 426 -1.95 -15.21 -14.89
C ALA A 426 -2.66 -14.83 -16.18
N MET A 427 -1.94 -14.26 -17.15
CA MET A 427 -2.53 -13.92 -18.44
C MET A 427 -3.07 -15.16 -19.17
N ASP A 428 -2.34 -16.28 -19.10
CA ASP A 428 -2.78 -17.53 -19.72
C ASP A 428 -4.01 -18.12 -19.01
N GLN A 429 -4.05 -18.05 -17.67
CA GLN A 429 -5.25 -18.42 -16.91
C GLN A 429 -6.45 -17.53 -17.27
N TYR A 430 -6.24 -16.22 -17.41
CA TYR A 430 -7.30 -15.28 -17.78
C TYR A 430 -7.82 -15.52 -19.19
N ASP A 431 -6.95 -15.79 -20.15
CA ASP A 431 -7.34 -16.14 -21.52
C ASP A 431 -8.22 -17.40 -21.58
N MET A 432 -8.03 -18.33 -20.64
CA MET A 432 -8.84 -19.56 -20.55
C MET A 432 -10.18 -19.35 -19.85
N LEU A 433 -10.23 -18.47 -18.85
CA LEU A 433 -11.37 -18.37 -17.93
C LEU A 433 -12.29 -17.16 -18.20
N PHE A 434 -11.80 -16.16 -18.93
CA PHE A 434 -12.49 -14.89 -19.13
C PHE A 434 -12.62 -14.53 -20.61
N ALA A 435 -13.61 -13.70 -20.92
CA ALA A 435 -13.80 -13.21 -22.29
C ALA A 435 -12.74 -12.16 -22.62
N ILE A 436 -11.84 -12.49 -23.54
CA ILE A 436 -10.78 -11.59 -24.00
C ILE A 436 -11.41 -10.43 -24.78
N GLN A 437 -11.13 -9.20 -24.35
CA GLN A 437 -11.55 -7.98 -25.03
C GLN A 437 -10.43 -7.46 -25.94
N ASN A 438 -9.17 -7.57 -25.51
CA ASN A 438 -8.00 -7.16 -26.28
C ASN A 438 -6.75 -7.94 -25.86
N LYS A 439 -5.81 -8.17 -26.78
CA LYS A 439 -4.46 -8.69 -26.52
C LYS A 439 -3.40 -7.77 -27.12
N ASN A 440 -2.34 -7.52 -26.34
CA ASN A 440 -1.15 -6.83 -26.81
C ASN A 440 0.02 -7.82 -26.86
N ASP A 441 0.12 -8.55 -27.98
CA ASP A 441 1.09 -9.64 -28.13
C ASP A 441 2.54 -9.15 -28.01
N ASN A 442 2.86 -7.92 -28.42
CA ASN A 442 4.19 -7.35 -28.26
C ASN A 442 4.58 -7.24 -26.78
N ILE A 443 3.70 -6.67 -25.93
CA ILE A 443 3.95 -6.58 -24.49
C ILE A 443 4.00 -7.97 -23.85
N ARG A 444 3.15 -8.90 -24.28
CA ARG A 444 3.15 -10.30 -23.78
C ARG A 444 4.48 -10.99 -24.07
N GLU A 445 5.00 -10.87 -25.27
CA GLU A 445 6.31 -11.44 -25.64
C GLU A 445 7.47 -10.77 -24.89
N GLN A 446 7.41 -9.45 -24.66
CA GLN A 446 8.39 -8.77 -23.80
C GLN A 446 8.36 -9.28 -22.36
N LEU A 447 7.17 -9.51 -21.78
CA LEU A 447 7.01 -10.03 -20.43
C LEU A 447 7.54 -11.46 -20.31
N LYS A 448 7.28 -12.32 -21.30
CA LYS A 448 7.82 -13.70 -21.33
C LYS A 448 9.34 -13.71 -21.33
N ARG A 449 9.98 -12.94 -22.22
CA ARG A 449 11.44 -12.84 -22.29
C ARG A 449 12.08 -12.34 -20.99
N ARG A 450 11.40 -11.44 -20.25
CA ARG A 450 11.88 -10.94 -18.96
C ARG A 450 11.84 -11.97 -17.83
N LEU A 451 11.03 -13.02 -17.93
CA LEU A 451 10.95 -14.08 -16.93
C LEU A 451 11.91 -15.26 -17.23
N GLU A 452 12.38 -15.37 -18.48
CA GLU A 452 13.38 -16.36 -18.89
C GLU A 452 14.82 -15.94 -18.54
N HIS A 453 15.01 -14.70 -18.09
CA HIS A 453 16.28 -14.09 -17.67
C HIS A 453 16.22 -13.68 -16.20
#